data_AF-A0A935VEV9-F1
#
_entry.id   AF-A0A935VEV9-F1
#
_cell.length_a   1.000
_cell.length_b   1.000
_cell.length_c   1.000
_cell.angle_alpha   90.00
_cell.angle_beta   90.00
_cell.angle_gamma   90.00
#
_symmetry.space_group_name_H-M   'P 1'
#
loop_
_entity.id
_entity.type
_entity.pdbx_description
1 polymer ?
#
loop_
_entity_poly.entity_id
_entity_poly.type
_entity_poly.pdbx_seq_one_letter_code
_entity_poly.pdbx_strand_id
1 'polypeptide(L)' 'MKSGHPPQKNKNNAYLKYSGLAFQLAAVVCIGLFTGRWIDSKMQLEKPIFTMLLVMLFFALFLYKLYDDLKKDQ' A
#
# COMPACT_ATOMS: atom_id res chain seq x y z
N MET A 1 19.83 -25.27 -41.27
CA MET A 1 19.57 -25.91 -39.95
C MET A 1 20.31 -25.08 -38.90
N LYS A 2 19.74 -24.47 -37.86
CA LYS A 2 18.42 -24.54 -37.21
C LYS A 2 18.01 -23.14 -36.76
N SER A 3 16.72 -22.87 -36.84
CA SER A 3 16.01 -21.67 -36.40
C SER A 3 16.11 -21.48 -34.88
N GLY A 4 16.78 -20.42 -34.45
CA GLY A 4 16.71 -19.92 -33.08
C GLY A 4 15.52 -18.98 -32.93
N HIS A 5 14.33 -19.52 -32.66
CA HIS A 5 13.22 -18.69 -32.17
C HIS A 5 13.50 -18.35 -30.69
N PRO A 6 13.60 -17.07 -30.29
CA PRO A 6 13.60 -16.73 -28.89
C PRO A 6 12.27 -17.16 -28.26
N PRO A 7 12.25 -17.68 -27.02
CA PRO A 7 11.03 -18.10 -26.38
C PRO A 7 10.13 -16.87 -26.21
N GLN A 8 8.98 -16.89 -26.88
CA GLN A 8 7.96 -15.86 -26.79
C GLN A 8 7.31 -15.91 -25.39
N LYS A 9 7.99 -15.32 -24.41
CA LYS A 9 7.52 -15.18 -23.03
C LYS A 9 6.68 -13.92 -22.88
N ASN A 10 5.65 -13.78 -23.70
CA ASN A 10 4.60 -12.78 -23.54
C ASN A 10 3.23 -13.46 -23.57
N LYS A 11 3.06 -14.43 -22.67
CA LYS A 11 1.71 -14.72 -22.19
C LYS A 11 1.47 -13.72 -21.08
N ASN A 12 0.74 -12.66 -21.41
CA ASN A 12 0.05 -11.83 -20.44
C ASN A 12 -0.82 -12.76 -19.60
N ASN A 13 -0.23 -13.40 -18.60
CA ASN A 13 -0.93 -14.19 -17.62
C ASN A 13 -1.64 -13.17 -16.74
N ALA A 14 -2.75 -12.65 -17.24
CA ALA A 14 -3.62 -11.72 -16.52
C ALA A 14 -3.92 -12.31 -15.14
N TYR A 15 -4.10 -13.63 -15.05
CA TYR A 15 -4.21 -14.38 -13.81
C TYR A 15 -3.05 -14.13 -12.83
N LEU A 16 -1.78 -14.22 -13.28
CA LEU A 16 -0.62 -13.90 -12.43
C LEU A 16 -0.57 -12.42 -12.05
N LYS A 17 -0.98 -11.51 -12.94
CA LYS A 17 -1.08 -10.07 -12.61
C LYS A 17 -2.16 -9.82 -11.55
N TYR A 18 -3.33 -10.43 -11.67
CA TYR A 18 -4.42 -10.31 -10.69
C TYR A 18 -4.05 -10.94 -9.34
N SER A 19 -3.38 -12.11 -9.36
CA SER A 19 -2.83 -12.71 -8.14
C SER A 19 -1.80 -11.80 -7.48
N GLY A 20 -0.92 -11.15 -8.25
CA GLY A 20 0.05 -10.18 -7.73
C GLY A 20 -0.59 -8.94 -7.13
N LEU A 21 -1.63 -8.40 -7.77
CA LEU A 21 -2.43 -7.29 -7.24
C LEU A 21 -3.18 -7.67 -5.96
N ALA A 22 -3.80 -8.84 -5.91
CA ALA A 22 -4.46 -9.35 -4.71
C ALA A 22 -3.45 -9.53 -3.55
N PHE A 23 -2.25 -10.02 -3.86
CA PHE A 23 -1.18 -10.15 -2.88
C PHE A 23 -0.68 -8.78 -2.39
N GLN A 24 -0.55 -7.80 -3.28
CA GLN A 24 -0.19 -6.42 -2.94
C GLN A 24 -1.24 -5.78 -2.03
N LEU A 25 -2.53 -5.96 -2.35
CA LEU A 25 -3.63 -5.45 -1.54
C LEU A 25 -3.67 -6.13 -0.16
N ALA A 26 -3.51 -7.45 -0.13
CA ALA A 26 -3.42 -8.23 1.12
C ALA A 26 -2.22 -7.78 1.96
N ALA A 27 -1.06 -7.53 1.36
CA ALA A 27 0.11 -7.02 2.06
C ALA A 27 -0.15 -5.65 2.69
N VAL A 28 -0.75 -4.71 1.95
CA VAL A 28 -1.11 -3.38 2.47
C VAL A 28 -2.10 -3.48 3.63
N VAL A 29 -3.13 -4.32 3.51
CA VAL A 29 -4.13 -4.53 4.58
C VAL A 29 -3.49 -5.18 5.80
N CYS A 30 -2.66 -6.20 5.62
CA CYS A 30 -1.91 -6.84 6.70
C CYS A 30 -0.97 -5.85 7.40
N ILE A 31 -0.25 -5.01 6.65
CA ILE A 31 0.60 -3.97 7.23
C ILE A 31 -0.26 -2.96 7.99
N GLY A 32 -1.38 -2.48 7.44
CA GLY A 32 -2.26 -1.54 8.13
C GLY A 32 -2.86 -2.11 9.43
N LEU A 33 -3.35 -3.34 9.39
CA LEU A 33 -3.87 -4.04 10.57
C LEU A 33 -2.78 -4.33 11.60
N PHE A 34 -1.61 -4.79 11.15
CA PHE A 34 -0.52 -5.13 12.06
C PHE A 34 0.12 -3.89 12.65
N THR A 35 0.38 -2.86 11.87
CA THR A 35 0.85 -1.56 12.35
C THR A 35 -0.16 -0.96 13.32
N GLY A 36 -1.45 -0.93 12.97
CA GLY A 36 -2.50 -0.42 13.86
C GLY A 36 -2.59 -1.20 15.17
N ARG A 37 -2.56 -2.54 15.12
CA ARG A 37 -2.73 -3.41 16.29
C ARG A 37 -1.45 -3.54 17.14
N TRP A 38 -0.27 -3.52 16.54
CA TRP A 38 1.02 -3.53 17.24
C TRP A 38 1.20 -2.27 18.08
N ILE A 39 0.79 -1.15 17.50
CA ILE A 39 0.74 0.15 18.13
C ILE A 39 -0.28 0.19 19.28
N ASP A 40 -1.49 -0.33 19.04
CA ASP A 40 -2.56 -0.41 20.03
C ASP A 40 -2.16 -1.29 21.23
N SER A 41 -1.48 -2.42 20.94
CA SER A 41 -0.99 -3.36 21.94
C SER A 41 0.25 -2.87 22.70
N LYS A 42 1.15 -2.12 22.07
CA LYS A 42 2.31 -1.48 22.72
C LYS A 42 1.90 -0.45 23.76
N MET A 43 0.72 0.15 23.61
CA MET A 43 0.27 1.23 24.49
C MET A 43 -0.67 0.75 25.59
N GLN A 44 -1.27 -0.45 25.52
CA GLN A 44 -2.20 -0.98 26.56
C GLN A 44 -3.28 0.03 26.99
N LEU A 45 -3.74 0.88 26.08
CA LEU A 45 -4.71 1.93 26.42
C LEU A 45 -6.12 1.41 26.11
N GLU A 46 -6.99 1.36 27.12
CA GLU A 46 -8.44 1.11 26.97
C GLU A 46 -9.15 2.14 26.06
N LYS A 47 -8.46 3.20 25.63
CA LYS A 47 -8.96 4.25 24.73
C LYS A 47 -8.09 4.34 23.46
N PRO A 48 -8.69 4.41 22.26
CA PRO A 48 -8.00 4.36 20.97
C PRO A 48 -7.30 5.69 20.62
N ILE A 49 -6.41 6.17 21.48
CA ILE A 49 -5.68 7.44 21.31
C ILE A 49 -4.72 7.36 20.11
N PHE A 50 -4.24 6.16 19.79
CA PHE A 50 -3.37 5.99 18.64
C PHE A 50 -4.12 6.06 17.31
N THR A 51 -5.37 5.57 17.26
CA THR A 51 -6.27 5.87 16.14
C THR A 51 -6.39 7.38 15.93
N MET A 52 -6.48 8.16 17.02
CA MET A 52 -6.54 9.62 16.95
C MET A 52 -5.24 10.24 16.41
N LEU A 53 -4.07 9.80 16.88
CA LEU A 53 -2.77 10.26 16.37
C LEU A 53 -2.53 9.85 14.91
N LEU A 54 -2.93 8.64 14.53
CA LEU A 54 -2.78 8.11 13.18
C LEU A 54 -3.71 8.84 12.21
N VAL A 55 -4.95 9.10 12.61
CA VAL A 55 -5.87 10.00 11.88
C VAL A 55 -5.27 11.40 11.76
N MET A 56 -4.68 11.95 12.83
CA MET A 56 -4.05 13.26 12.79
C MET A 56 -2.81 13.30 11.87
N LEU A 57 -2.03 12.24 11.84
CA LEU A 57 -0.85 12.10 10.98
C LEU A 57 -1.25 11.88 9.51
N PHE A 58 -2.28 11.08 9.25
CA PHE A 58 -2.89 10.93 7.93
C PHE A 58 -3.46 12.26 7.42
N PHE A 59 -4.13 13.01 8.29
CA PHE A 59 -4.65 14.33 7.98
C PHE A 59 -3.53 15.30 7.61
N ALA A 60 -2.43 15.33 8.38
CA ALA A 60 -1.25 16.14 8.06
C ALA A 60 -0.59 15.73 6.74
N LEU A 61 -0.43 14.42 6.48
CA LEU A 61 0.09 13.91 5.22
C LEU A 61 -0.82 14.26 4.03
N PHE A 62 -2.13 14.21 4.20
CA PHE A 62 -3.09 14.57 3.18
C PHE A 62 -2.99 16.06 2.82
N LEU A 63 -2.89 16.93 3.83
CA LEU A 63 -2.66 18.36 3.62
C LEU A 63 -1.33 18.63 2.91
N TYR A 64 -0.26 17.92 3.29
CA TYR A 64 1.05 18.06 2.64
C TYR A 64 1.00 17.62 1.18
N LYS A 65 0.35 16.48 0.90
CA LYS A 65 0.11 15.98 -0.45
C LYS A 65 -0.69 16.98 -1.28
N LEU A 66 -1.79 17.48 -0.73
CA LEU A 66 -2.64 18.47 -1.38
C LEU A 66 -1.84 19.73 -1.72
N TYR A 67 -1.01 20.21 -0.80
CA TYR A 67 -0.13 21.35 -1.04
C TYR A 67 0.89 21.12 -2.17
N ASP A 68 1.54 19.94 -2.21
CA ASP A 68 2.47 19.60 -3.31
C ASP A 68 1.75 19.45 -4.65
N ASP A 69 0.53 18.91 -4.64
CA ASP A 69 -0.33 18.76 -5.81
C ASP A 69 -0.73 20.13 -6.38
N LEU A 70 -1.24 21.03 -5.53
CA LEU A 70 -1.57 22.42 -5.87
C LEU A 70 -0.36 23.22 -6.39
N LYS A 71 0.83 22.96 -5.85
CA LYS A 71 2.07 23.60 -6.31
C LYS A 71 2.54 23.05 -7.66
N LYS A 72 2.28 21.78 -7.96
CA LYS A 72 2.60 21.16 -9.26
C LYS A 72 1.67 21.58 -10.39
N ASP A 73 0.45 22.00 -10.05
CA ASP A 73 -0.56 22.52 -10.99
C ASP A 73 -0.42 24.04 -11.28
N GLN A 74 0.65 24.68 -10.80
CA GLN A 74 1.06 26.06 -11.15
C GLN A 74 2.34 26.04 -11.99
#